data_AF-A0AAD4KTF9-F1
#
_entry.id   AF-A0AAD4KTF9-F1
#
_cell.length_a   1.000
_cell.length_b   1.000
_cell.length_c   1.000
_cell.angle_alpha   90.00
_cell.angle_beta   90.00
_cell.angle_gamma   90.00
#
_symmetry.space_group_name_H-M   'P 1'
#
loop_
_entity.id
_entity.type
_entity.pdbx_description
1 polymer ?
#
loop_
_entity_poly.entity_id
_entity_poly.type
_entity_poly.pdbx_seq_one_letter_code
_entity_poly.pdbx_strand_id
1 'polypeptide(L)'
;MQTYLDTSESECDRFIPMFRHIIRLAESVLKTGPSSNGTSKITFTLESGILPSLFLITLKCRDSGLRRRALSLLGESYCQEGMWEGALLAKFMKEVIDMEEDLSDPHRTGRADGNLKAEGVPEEARFSDVALAGCEDMPGWGRLVAGRYVHSSAEAVLRERVFV
;
A
#
# COMPACT_ATOMS: atom_id res chain seq x y z
N MET A 1 -21.32 -14.44 5.07
CA MET A 1 -20.97 -13.65 3.87
C MET A 1 -21.33 -12.21 4.16
N GLN A 2 -20.50 -11.48 4.91
CA GLN A 2 -20.84 -10.17 5.50
C GLN A 2 -19.68 -9.16 5.45
N THR A 3 -18.69 -9.36 4.57
CA THR A 3 -17.50 -8.49 4.51
C THR A 3 -17.56 -7.41 3.44
N TYR A 4 -18.66 -7.30 2.68
CA TYR A 4 -18.82 -6.26 1.66
C TYR A 4 -19.39 -4.94 2.22
N LEU A 5 -20.09 -4.99 3.35
CA LEU A 5 -20.71 -3.81 3.98
C LEU A 5 -19.95 -3.32 5.21
N ASP A 6 -18.94 -4.08 5.65
CA ASP A 6 -18.17 -3.73 6.83
C ASP A 6 -16.97 -2.85 6.42
N THR A 7 -16.93 -1.63 6.94
CA THR A 7 -15.82 -0.69 6.72
C THR A 7 -14.73 -0.80 7.79
N SER A 8 -14.83 -1.79 8.68
CA SER A 8 -13.80 -2.14 9.66
C SER A 8 -12.58 -2.77 8.99
N GLU A 9 -11.43 -2.12 9.15
CA GLU A 9 -10.15 -2.61 8.60
C GLU A 9 -9.62 -3.80 9.40
N SER A 10 -9.96 -3.90 10.69
CA SER A 10 -9.60 -5.02 11.57
C SER A 10 -10.10 -6.39 11.09
N GLU A 11 -11.20 -6.43 10.33
CA GLU A 11 -11.69 -7.68 9.72
C GLU A 11 -10.68 -8.27 8.72
N CYS A 12 -9.77 -7.45 8.18
CA CYS A 12 -8.70 -7.94 7.30
C CYS A 12 -7.61 -8.71 8.06
N ASP A 13 -7.51 -8.58 9.38
CA ASP A 13 -6.47 -9.23 10.19
C ASP A 13 -6.54 -10.76 10.11
N ARG A 14 -7.74 -11.31 9.89
CA ARG A 14 -7.94 -12.75 9.67
C ARG A 14 -7.20 -13.29 8.44
N PHE A 15 -6.83 -12.43 7.50
CA PHE A 15 -6.10 -12.79 6.28
C PHE A 15 -4.58 -12.62 6.41
N ILE A 16 -4.05 -12.16 7.54
CA ILE A 16 -2.60 -12.01 7.77
C ILE A 16 -1.80 -13.28 7.40
N PRO A 17 -2.22 -14.51 7.74
CA PRO A 17 -1.52 -15.71 7.31
C PRO A 17 -1.44 -15.86 5.78
N MET A 18 -2.52 -15.48 5.07
CA MET A 18 -2.59 -15.51 3.60
C MET A 18 -1.72 -14.41 2.98
N PHE A 19 -1.77 -13.19 3.51
CA PHE A 19 -0.90 -12.09 3.06
C PHE A 19 0.58 -12.46 3.18
N ARG A 20 0.97 -13.07 4.30
CA ARG A 20 2.34 -13.56 4.49
C ARG A 20 2.73 -14.63 3.47
N HIS A 21 1.80 -15.51 3.10
CA HIS A 21 2.03 -16.53 2.08
C HIS A 21 2.21 -15.90 0.69
N ILE A 22 1.34 -14.96 0.31
CA ILE A 22 1.43 -14.24 -0.97
C ILE A 22 2.75 -13.48 -1.08
N ILE A 23 3.17 -12.75 -0.03
CA ILE A 23 4.47 -12.06 0.00
C ILE A 23 5.62 -13.04 -0.27
N ARG A 24 5.61 -14.21 0.37
CA ARG A 24 6.66 -15.24 0.16
C ARG A 24 6.68 -15.76 -1.27
N LEU A 25 5.50 -15.96 -1.89
CA LEU A 25 5.42 -16.39 -3.28
C LEU A 25 5.92 -15.29 -4.24
N ALA A 26 5.52 -14.04 -4.01
CA ALA A 26 5.99 -12.89 -4.79
C ALA A 26 7.52 -12.73 -4.71
N GLU A 27 8.11 -12.89 -3.52
CA GLU A 27 9.57 -12.93 -3.34
C GLU A 27 10.22 -14.04 -4.17
N SER A 28 9.60 -15.22 -4.26
CA SER A 28 10.10 -16.31 -5.10
C SER A 28 10.04 -15.96 -6.58
N VAL A 29 8.93 -15.38 -7.04
CA VAL A 29 8.75 -14.97 -8.45
C VAL A 29 9.82 -13.95 -8.86
N LEU A 30 10.03 -12.92 -8.04
CA LEU A 30 11.03 -11.88 -8.31
C LEU A 30 12.47 -12.42 -8.30
N LYS A 31 12.78 -13.41 -7.45
CA LYS A 31 14.09 -14.09 -7.45
C LYS A 31 14.33 -14.96 -8.68
N THR A 32 13.28 -15.54 -9.26
CA THR A 32 13.36 -16.38 -10.46
C THR A 32 13.31 -15.60 -11.77
N GLY A 33 12.98 -14.30 -11.70
CA GLY A 33 12.98 -13.43 -12.87
C GLY A 33 14.37 -13.29 -13.50
N PRO A 34 14.44 -12.87 -14.78
CA PRO A 34 15.73 -12.64 -15.43
C PRO A 34 16.54 -11.65 -14.60
N SER A 35 17.69 -12.09 -14.07
CA SER A 35 18.64 -11.22 -13.40
C SER A 35 18.99 -10.08 -14.37
N SER A 36 18.71 -8.84 -13.99
CA SER A 36 18.88 -7.66 -14.84
C SER A 36 20.36 -7.38 -15.12
N ASN A 37 20.96 -8.19 -16.00
CA ASN A 37 22.26 -7.91 -16.59
C ASN A 37 22.06 -6.91 -17.74
N GLY A 38 21.88 -5.64 -17.37
CA GLY A 38 21.93 -4.51 -18.29
C GLY A 38 20.57 -4.12 -18.89
N THR A 39 20.15 -2.89 -18.56
CA THR A 39 18.93 -2.19 -18.99
C THR A 39 17.62 -2.71 -18.37
N SER A 40 17.32 -2.21 -17.17
CA SER A 40 16.03 -2.34 -16.49
C SER A 40 14.93 -1.57 -17.23
N LYS A 41 14.44 -2.13 -18.35
CA LYS A 41 13.24 -1.62 -19.02
C LYS A 41 12.01 -2.19 -18.32
N ILE A 42 11.05 -1.32 -17.98
CA ILE A 42 9.76 -1.75 -17.45
C ILE A 42 9.10 -2.66 -18.48
N THR A 43 8.70 -3.87 -18.08
CA THR A 43 7.91 -4.76 -18.92
C THR A 43 6.43 -4.38 -18.85
N PHE A 44 5.70 -4.47 -19.96
CA PHE A 44 4.25 -4.23 -19.99
C PHE A 44 3.52 -5.54 -20.30
N THR A 45 2.48 -5.84 -19.52
CA THR A 45 1.59 -6.99 -19.74
C THR A 45 0.14 -6.61 -19.47
N LEU A 46 -0.79 -7.24 -20.17
CA LEU A 46 -2.23 -7.15 -19.89
C LEU A 46 -2.71 -8.27 -18.96
N GLU A 47 -1.86 -9.26 -18.69
CA GLU A 47 -2.13 -10.34 -17.74
C GLU A 47 -1.91 -9.83 -16.31
N SER A 48 -2.81 -10.19 -15.39
CA SER A 48 -2.63 -9.92 -13.98
C SER A 48 -1.52 -10.81 -13.42
N GLY A 49 -0.50 -10.19 -12.86
CA GLY A 49 0.59 -10.82 -12.14
C GLY A 49 0.48 -10.55 -10.65
N ILE A 50 1.60 -10.12 -10.05
CA ILE A 50 1.75 -9.97 -8.60
C ILE A 50 1.37 -8.56 -8.11
N LEU A 51 1.32 -7.56 -8.99
CA LEU A 51 1.13 -6.16 -8.58
C LEU A 51 -0.20 -5.89 -7.86
N PRO A 52 -1.39 -6.32 -8.36
CA PRO A 52 -2.65 -6.12 -7.66
C PRO A 52 -2.68 -6.78 -6.28
N SER A 53 -2.05 -7.95 -6.16
CA SER A 53 -1.98 -8.69 -4.89
C SER A 53 -1.11 -7.95 -3.87
N LEU A 54 0.07 -7.48 -4.29
CA LEU A 54 0.96 -6.71 -3.42
C LEU A 54 0.36 -5.35 -3.05
N PHE A 55 -0.31 -4.68 -3.98
CA PHE A 55 -1.04 -3.45 -3.71
C PHE A 55 -2.12 -3.66 -2.65
N LEU A 56 -2.96 -4.69 -2.81
CA LEU A 56 -4.02 -5.01 -1.85
C LEU A 56 -3.46 -5.26 -0.45
N ILE A 57 -2.36 -6.01 -0.34
CA ILE A 57 -1.71 -6.28 0.95
C ILE A 57 -1.16 -5.00 1.56
N THR A 58 -0.50 -4.16 0.76
CA THR A 58 0.06 -2.88 1.21
C THR A 58 -1.04 -1.96 1.75
N LEU A 59 -2.21 -2.00 1.10
CA LEU A 59 -3.37 -1.19 1.46
C LEU A 59 -4.13 -1.73 2.68
N LYS A 60 -4.44 -3.03 2.74
CA LYS A 60 -5.40 -3.63 3.69
C LYS A 60 -4.78 -4.36 4.89
N CYS A 61 -3.52 -4.78 4.80
CA CYS A 61 -2.87 -5.42 5.93
C CYS A 61 -2.59 -4.37 7.02
N ARG A 62 -2.82 -4.69 8.30
CA ARG A 62 -2.49 -3.80 9.42
C ARG A 62 -1.10 -4.05 10.03
N ASP A 63 -0.47 -5.19 9.73
CA ASP A 63 0.89 -5.53 10.15
C ASP A 63 1.93 -4.69 9.38
N SER A 64 2.50 -3.68 10.02
CA SER A 64 3.46 -2.75 9.39
C SER A 64 4.65 -3.46 8.74
N GLY A 65 5.13 -4.56 9.30
CA GLY A 65 6.24 -5.33 8.75
C GLY A 65 5.88 -5.98 7.41
N LEU A 66 4.73 -6.65 7.33
CA LEU A 66 4.22 -7.25 6.09
C LEU A 66 3.89 -6.19 5.04
N ARG A 67 3.26 -5.08 5.45
CA ARG A 67 2.93 -3.97 4.53
C ARG A 67 4.18 -3.39 3.89
N ARG A 68 5.22 -3.09 4.68
CA ARG A 68 6.47 -2.50 4.19
C ARG A 68 7.26 -3.48 3.33
N ARG A 69 7.18 -4.78 3.62
CA ARG A 69 7.72 -5.81 2.72
C ARG A 69 6.98 -5.84 1.39
N ALA A 70 5.64 -5.84 1.39
CA ALA A 70 4.85 -5.78 0.16
C ALA A 70 5.13 -4.49 -0.65
N LEU A 71 5.29 -3.35 0.04
CA LEU A 71 5.71 -2.08 -0.55
C LEU A 71 7.08 -2.17 -1.25
N SER A 72 8.06 -2.83 -0.62
CA SER A 72 9.38 -3.05 -1.22
C SER A 72 9.26 -3.86 -2.52
N LEU A 73 8.49 -4.95 -2.49
CA LEU A 73 8.29 -5.81 -3.66
C LEU A 73 7.57 -5.09 -4.80
N LEU A 74 6.63 -4.19 -4.51
CA LEU A 74 6.02 -3.30 -5.52
C LEU A 74 7.09 -2.44 -6.21
N GLY A 75 7.99 -1.84 -5.43
CA GLY A 75 9.06 -0.98 -5.95
C GLY A 75 10.16 -1.73 -6.70
N GLU A 76 10.42 -2.99 -6.32
CA GLU A 76 11.37 -3.89 -7.00
C GLU A 76 10.78 -4.50 -8.29
N SER A 77 9.46 -4.44 -8.46
CA SER A 77 8.78 -4.97 -9.64
C SER A 77 8.92 -4.02 -10.84
N TYR A 78 9.87 -4.32 -11.73
CA TYR A 78 10.03 -3.60 -13.02
C TYR A 78 8.98 -4.03 -14.06
N CYS A 79 7.70 -4.00 -13.69
CA CYS A 79 6.59 -4.36 -14.57
C CYS A 79 5.41 -3.39 -14.44
N GLN A 80 4.62 -3.33 -15.51
CA GLN A 80 3.34 -2.66 -15.59
C GLN A 80 2.29 -3.67 -16.05
N GLU A 81 1.32 -3.96 -15.18
CA GLU A 81 0.22 -4.87 -15.41
C GLU A 81 -1.03 -4.04 -15.76
N GLY A 82 -1.21 -3.71 -17.04
CA GLY A 82 -2.25 -2.79 -17.49
C GLY A 82 -2.10 -1.39 -16.85
N MET A 83 -3.01 -1.02 -15.95
CA MET A 83 -2.97 0.26 -15.22
C MET A 83 -2.06 0.24 -13.98
N TRP A 84 -1.58 -0.94 -13.58
CA TRP A 84 -0.81 -1.14 -12.36
C TRP A 84 0.69 -1.03 -12.69
N GLU A 85 1.32 0.11 -12.42
CA GLU A 85 2.77 0.28 -12.54
C GLU A 85 3.43 0.16 -11.16
N GLY A 86 4.35 -0.80 -10.98
CA GLY A 86 4.93 -1.12 -9.67
C GLY A 86 5.55 0.09 -8.94
N ALA A 87 6.40 0.86 -9.63
CA ALA A 87 7.06 2.03 -9.06
C ALA A 87 6.07 3.14 -8.65
N LEU A 88 5.04 3.40 -9.47
CA LEU A 88 4.00 4.37 -9.17
C LEU A 88 3.16 3.93 -7.95
N LEU A 89 2.75 2.67 -7.91
CA LEU A 89 2.00 2.10 -6.79
C LEU A 89 2.82 2.15 -5.49
N ALA A 90 4.11 1.86 -5.55
CA ALA A 90 4.98 1.95 -4.38
C ALA A 90 5.08 3.38 -3.85
N LYS A 91 5.22 4.39 -4.72
CA LYS A 91 5.21 5.80 -4.29
C LYS A 91 3.89 6.19 -3.63
N PHE A 92 2.77 5.87 -4.29
CA PHE A 92 1.44 6.17 -3.77
C PHE A 92 1.17 5.49 -2.42
N MET A 93 1.44 4.19 -2.34
CA MET A 93 1.18 3.42 -1.11
C MET A 93 2.12 3.76 0.03
N LYS A 94 3.33 4.24 -0.26
CA LYS A 94 4.24 4.77 0.77
C LYS A 94 3.59 5.94 1.50
N GLU A 95 2.97 6.88 0.77
CA GLU A 95 2.31 8.03 1.39
C GLU A 95 1.09 7.64 2.21
N VAL A 96 0.34 6.60 1.79
CA VAL A 96 -0.75 6.02 2.59
C VAL A 96 -0.20 5.43 3.89
N ILE A 97 0.81 4.55 3.81
CA ILE A 97 1.42 3.92 5.00
C ILE A 97 1.97 4.98 5.95
N ASP A 98 2.73 5.94 5.42
CA ASP A 98 3.33 6.99 6.24
C ASP A 98 2.24 7.81 6.95
N MET A 99 1.16 8.18 6.25
CA MET A 99 0.06 8.93 6.86
C MET A 99 -0.65 8.16 7.98
N GLU A 100 -0.94 6.88 7.80
CA GLU A 100 -1.58 6.08 8.85
C GLU A 100 -0.64 5.84 10.04
N GLU A 101 0.65 5.59 9.80
CA GLU A 101 1.62 5.41 10.88
C GLU A 101 1.85 6.72 11.65
N ASP A 102 1.89 7.88 10.98
CA ASP A 102 1.97 9.19 11.64
C ASP A 102 0.71 9.48 12.51
N LEU A 103 -0.46 9.00 12.12
CA LEU A 103 -1.69 9.10 12.92
C LEU A 103 -1.65 8.17 14.15
N SER A 104 -0.94 7.05 14.06
CA SER A 104 -0.82 6.07 15.15
C SER A 104 0.18 6.50 16.23
N ASP A 105 1.27 7.18 15.83
CA ASP A 105 2.28 7.72 16.72
C ASP A 105 2.65 9.16 16.31
N PRO A 106 2.04 10.17 16.94
CA PRO A 106 2.32 11.58 16.64
C PRO A 106 3.76 12.01 16.95
N HIS A 107 4.49 11.24 17.76
CA HIS A 107 5.89 11.52 18.11
C HIS A 107 6.88 10.89 17.13
N ARG A 108 6.39 10.18 16.11
CA ARG A 108 7.21 9.61 15.05
C ARG A 108 7.89 10.72 14.23
N THR A 109 9.14 11.01 14.54
CA THR A 109 9.93 12.00 13.81
C THR A 109 10.63 11.35 12.61
N GLY A 110 10.06 11.51 11.42
CA GLY A 110 10.74 11.23 10.15
C GLY A 110 10.08 10.20 9.23
N ARG A 111 10.41 10.27 7.94
CA ARG A 111 10.02 9.30 6.90
C ARG A 111 10.82 8.00 7.08
N ALA A 112 10.36 7.15 8.00
CA ALA A 112 10.74 5.75 8.23
C ALA A 112 12.24 5.39 8.18
N ASP A 113 12.87 5.34 9.36
CA ASP A 113 14.03 4.47 9.57
C ASP A 113 13.51 3.04 9.81
N GLY A 114 14.15 2.04 9.20
CA GLY A 114 13.61 0.69 8.94
C GLY A 114 13.40 -0.22 10.16
N ASN A 115 13.03 0.31 11.31
CA ASN A 115 12.86 -0.42 12.57
C ASN A 115 11.42 -0.35 13.08
N LEU A 116 10.50 -0.96 12.34
CA LEU A 116 9.08 -1.01 12.69
C LEU A 116 8.82 -2.21 13.61
N LYS A 117 8.29 -1.95 14.80
CA LYS A 117 7.71 -3.00 15.64
C LYS A 117 6.50 -3.60 14.94
N ALA A 118 6.25 -4.89 15.15
CA ALA A 118 5.10 -5.63 14.61
C ALA A 118 3.75 -5.28 15.26
N GLU A 119 3.67 -4.10 15.89
CA GLU A 119 2.45 -3.56 16.49
C GLU A 119 1.65 -2.95 15.34
N GLY A 120 0.61 -3.65 14.87
CA GLY A 120 -0.15 -3.23 13.70
C GLY A 120 -0.78 -1.84 13.88
N VAL A 121 -0.96 -1.12 12.79
CA VAL A 121 -1.61 0.20 12.80
C VAL A 121 -3.01 0.10 13.41
N PRO A 122 -3.38 0.93 14.41
CA PRO A 122 -4.68 0.87 15.07
C PRO A 122 -5.81 1.21 14.10
N GLU A 123 -7.00 0.64 14.33
CA GLU A 123 -8.19 0.82 13.48
C GLU A 123 -8.50 2.30 13.25
N GLU A 124 -8.26 3.14 14.26
CA GLU A 124 -8.54 4.57 14.23
C GLU A 124 -7.58 5.36 13.32
N ALA A 125 -6.42 4.80 12.99
CA ALA A 125 -5.47 5.41 12.09
C ALA A 125 -5.64 4.93 10.65
N ARG A 126 -6.48 3.91 10.40
CA ARG A 126 -6.60 3.25 9.11
C ARG A 126 -7.56 3.96 8.16
N PHE A 127 -7.23 3.97 6.88
CA PHE A 127 -8.10 4.43 5.81
C PHE A 127 -8.83 3.26 5.15
N SER A 128 -10.14 3.43 4.93
CA SER A 128 -10.99 2.45 4.25
C SER A 128 -10.96 2.62 2.73
N ASP A 129 -10.73 3.86 2.26
CA ASP A 129 -10.66 4.20 0.84
C ASP A 129 -9.53 5.20 0.58
N VAL A 130 -8.82 5.03 -0.54
CA VAL A 130 -7.74 5.91 -0.97
C VAL A 130 -7.79 6.12 -2.47
N ALA A 131 -7.63 7.37 -2.90
CA ALA A 131 -7.60 7.75 -4.30
C ALA A 131 -6.35 8.56 -4.62
N LEU A 132 -5.76 8.29 -5.78
CA LEU A 132 -4.74 9.13 -6.40
C LEU A 132 -5.44 10.12 -7.35
N ALA A 133 -5.39 11.40 -7.01
CA ALA A 133 -5.87 12.48 -7.85
C ALA A 133 -4.68 13.22 -8.50
N GLY A 134 -4.89 13.71 -9.73
CA GLY A 134 -3.93 14.60 -10.39
C GLY A 134 -3.95 16.01 -9.78
N CYS A 135 -2.81 16.69 -9.85
CA CYS A 135 -2.71 18.13 -9.58
C CYS A 135 -2.64 18.88 -10.90
N GLU A 136 -3.72 19.56 -11.29
CA GLU A 136 -3.80 20.30 -12.56
C GLU A 136 -2.71 21.39 -12.67
N ASP A 137 -2.40 22.06 -11.55
CA ASP A 137 -1.44 23.16 -11.50
C ASP A 137 0.01 22.72 -11.22
N MET A 138 0.26 21.43 -10.96
CA MET A 138 1.59 20.92 -10.56
C MET A 138 1.94 19.61 -11.28
N PRO A 139 2.49 19.70 -12.51
CA PRO A 139 2.92 18.52 -13.26
C PRO A 139 3.94 17.67 -12.48
N GLY A 140 3.75 16.36 -12.47
CA GLY A 140 4.61 15.42 -11.75
C GLY A 140 4.29 15.25 -10.26
N TRP A 141 3.31 16.00 -9.74
CA TRP A 141 2.80 15.83 -8.38
C TRP A 141 1.50 15.01 -8.36
N GLY A 142 1.38 14.15 -7.36
CA GLY A 142 0.15 13.43 -7.04
C GLY A 142 -0.50 14.00 -5.78
N ARG A 143 -1.84 13.91 -5.70
CA ARG A 143 -2.61 14.18 -4.48
C ARG A 143 -3.25 12.89 -4.00
N LEU A 144 -2.83 12.41 -2.84
CA LEU A 144 -3.51 11.36 -2.10
C LEU A 144 -4.74 11.97 -1.43
N VAL A 145 -5.90 11.37 -1.66
CA VAL A 145 -7.13 11.61 -0.90
C VAL A 145 -7.48 10.31 -0.19
N ALA A 146 -7.48 10.34 1.14
CA ALA A 146 -7.69 9.17 1.98
C ALA A 146 -8.93 9.39 2.87
N GLY A 147 -9.81 8.40 2.91
CA GLY A 147 -11.06 8.44 3.65
C GLY A 147 -11.18 7.30 4.64
N ARG A 148 -11.82 7.57 5.78
CA ARG A 148 -12.27 6.53 6.72
C ARG A 148 -13.67 6.82 7.22
N TYR A 149 -14.44 5.77 7.47
CA TYR A 149 -15.74 5.87 8.11
C TYR A 149 -15.62 5.65 9.63
N VAL A 150 -16.19 6.56 10.40
CA VAL A 150 -16.20 6.47 11.87
C VAL A 150 -17.55 5.94 12.31
N HIS A 151 -17.61 4.63 12.55
CA HIS A 151 -18.87 3.93 12.88
C HIS A 151 -19.59 4.48 14.12
N SER A 152 -18.85 5.04 15.09
CA SER A 152 -19.44 5.60 16.31
C SER A 152 -20.19 6.92 16.09
N SER A 153 -19.76 7.74 15.12
CA SER A 153 -20.41 9.01 14.77
C SER A 153 -21.19 8.96 13.46
N ALA A 154 -21.08 7.86 12.71
CA ALA A 154 -21.65 7.69 11.36
C ALA A 154 -21.14 8.73 10.34
N GLU A 155 -19.93 9.26 10.54
CA GLU A 155 -19.32 10.29 9.70
C GLU A 155 -18.12 9.78 8.89
N ALA A 156 -17.87 10.40 7.74
CA ALA A 156 -16.66 10.18 6.95
C ALA A 156 -15.61 11.24 7.29
N VAL A 157 -14.38 10.80 7.58
CA VAL A 157 -13.22 11.67 7.79
C VAL A 157 -12.32 11.57 6.57
N LEU A 158 -12.02 12.73 5.97
CA LEU A 158 -11.11 12.84 4.83
C LEU A 158 -9.78 13.46 5.25
N ARG A 159 -8.72 12.99 4.61
CA ARG A 159 -7.35 13.50 4.72
C ARG A 159 -6.74 13.59 3.32
N GLU A 160 -5.95 14.62 3.10
CA GLU A 160 -5.29 14.85 1.83
C GLU A 160 -3.80 15.11 2.03
N ARG A 161 -2.98 14.66 1.08
CA ARG A 161 -1.55 14.93 1.05
C ARG A 161 -1.05 14.99 -0.39
N VAL A 162 -0.27 16.02 -0.69
CA VAL A 162 0.37 16.21 -2.00
C VAL A 162 1.80 15.69 -1.94
N PHE A 163 2.26 14.97 -2.98
CA PHE A 163 3.54 14.29 -3.03
C PHE A 163 4.14 14.23 -4.45
N VAL A 164 5.43 13.88 -4.56
CA VAL A 164 6.23 13.76 -5.82
C VAL A 164 6.68 12.32 -6.03
#